data_AF-A0A935PBV6-F1
#
_entry.id   AF-A0A935PBV6-F1
#
_cell.length_a   1.000
_cell.length_b   1.000
_cell.length_c   1.000
_cell.angle_alpha   90.00
_cell.angle_beta   90.00
_cell.angle_gamma   90.00
#
_symmetry.space_group_name_H-M   'P 1'
#
loop_
_entity.id
_entity.type
_entity.pdbx_description
1 polymer ?
#
loop_
_entity_poly.entity_id
_entity_poly.type
_entity_poly.pdbx_seq_one_letter_code
_entity_poly.pdbx_strand_id
1 'polypeptide(L)' 'MSLKDEQLAVGREGLVWSNGVEISVIIRDVRLKPHAVDYLIEPTAGKGKAWIDGDHVRIVGWSE' A
#
# COMPACT_ATOMS: atom_id res chain seq x y z
N MET A 1 -10.70 3.70 -10.67
CA MET A 1 -9.87 4.74 -10.03
C MET A 1 -8.91 5.33 -11.05
N SER A 2 -8.58 6.63 -10.99
CA SER A 2 -7.73 7.29 -11.99
C SER A 2 -6.24 7.09 -11.66
N LEU A 3 -5.39 7.07 -12.69
CA LEU A 3 -3.92 6.99 -12.61
C LEU A 3 -3.29 8.01 -11.65
N LYS A 4 -3.92 9.18 -11.51
CA LYS A 4 -3.48 10.24 -10.59
C LYS A 4 -3.75 9.92 -9.14
N ASP A 5 -4.83 9.19 -8.86
CA ASP A 5 -5.24 8.91 -7.49
C ASP A 5 -4.25 7.93 -6.87
N GLU A 6 -3.86 6.87 -7.59
CA GLU A 6 -2.93 5.85 -7.11
C GLU A 6 -1.52 6.38 -6.82
N GLN A 7 -1.00 7.30 -7.64
CA GLN A 7 0.32 7.90 -7.38
C GLN A 7 0.34 8.77 -6.12
N LEU A 8 -0.81 9.29 -5.68
CA LEU A 8 -0.93 10.04 -4.42
C LEU A 8 -0.84 9.14 -3.18
N ALA A 9 -0.80 7.81 -3.35
CA ALA A 9 -0.59 6.85 -2.29
C ALA A 9 0.86 6.88 -1.76
N VAL A 10 1.84 7.23 -2.61
CA VAL A 10 3.25 7.23 -2.21
C VAL A 10 3.49 8.21 -1.05
N GLY A 11 4.12 7.72 0.01
CA GLY A 11 4.37 8.45 1.26
C GLY A 11 3.23 8.36 2.28
N ARG A 12 2.07 7.78 1.92
CA ARG A 12 0.96 7.56 2.86
C ARG A 12 1.16 6.31 3.68
N GLU A 13 0.50 6.31 4.83
CA GLU A 13 0.34 5.13 5.66
C GLU A 13 -0.77 4.23 5.10
N GLY A 14 -0.46 2.93 5.02
CA GLY A 14 -1.39 1.87 4.73
C GLY A 14 -1.39 0.83 5.84
N LEU A 15 -2.39 -0.03 5.80
CA LEU A 15 -2.59 -1.13 6.73
C LEU A 15 -2.69 -2.43 5.94
N VAL A 16 -1.91 -3.41 6.37
CA VAL A 16 -1.81 -4.73 5.73
C VAL A 16 -2.11 -5.81 6.75
N TRP A 17 -2.99 -6.75 6.41
CA TRP A 17 -3.27 -7.89 7.26
C TRP A 17 -2.26 -9.03 7.01
N SER A 18 -1.55 -9.47 8.05
CA SER A 18 -0.60 -10.58 7.96
C SER A 18 -0.64 -11.42 9.23
N ASN A 19 -0.82 -12.74 9.09
CA ASN A 19 -0.81 -13.70 10.20
C ASN A 19 -1.75 -13.33 11.38
N GLY A 20 -2.92 -12.76 11.08
CA GLY A 20 -3.90 -12.37 12.10
C GLY A 20 -3.61 -11.04 12.80
N VAL A 21 -2.64 -10.28 12.31
CA VAL A 21 -2.25 -8.96 12.84
C VAL A 21 -2.33 -7.92 11.72
N GLU A 22 -2.81 -6.72 12.06
CA GLU A 22 -2.75 -5.55 11.17
C GLU A 22 -1.39 -4.85 11.34
N ILE A 23 -0.67 -4.68 10.24
CA ILE A 23 0.65 -4.06 10.20
C ILE A 23 0.53 -2.70 9.52
N SER A 24 0.99 -1.66 10.21
CA SER A 24 1.16 -0.32 9.65
C SER A 24 2.39 -0.26 8.74
N VAL A 25 2.20 0.27 7.54
CA VAL A 25 3.22 0.35 6.49
C VAL A 25 3.18 1.73 5.82
N ILE A 26 4.31 2.16 5.26
CA ILE A 26 4.38 3.31 4.36
C ILE A 26 4.47 2.81 2.93
N ILE A 27 3.64 3.36 2.05
CA ILE A 27 3.73 3.10 0.61
C ILE A 27 4.93 3.88 0.06
N ARG A 28 5.86 3.16 -0.54
CA ARG A 28 7.12 3.71 -1.08
C ARG A 28 7.09 3.85 -2.59
N ASP A 29 6.32 3.02 -3.27
CA ASP A 29 6.20 3.03 -4.72
C ASP A 29 4.89 2.34 -5.14
N VAL A 30 4.45 2.61 -6.36
CA VAL A 30 3.20 2.12 -6.93
C VAL A 30 3.51 1.57 -8.33
N ARG A 31 3.12 0.33 -8.58
CA ARG A 31 3.22 -0.30 -9.90
C ARG A 31 1.83 -0.59 -10.43
N LEU A 32 1.49 0.05 -11.54
CA LEU A 32 0.24 -0.22 -12.24
C LEU A 32 0.41 -1.40 -13.20
N LYS A 33 -0.57 -2.30 -13.19
CA LYS A 33 -0.73 -3.40 -14.14
C LYS A 33 -2.08 -3.24 -14.86
N PRO A 34 -2.31 -3.92 -15.99
CA PRO A 34 -3.56 -3.77 -16.76
C PRO A 34 -4.86 -3.96 -15.96
N HIS A 35 -4.83 -4.76 -14.89
CA HIS A 35 -6.01 -5.09 -14.07
C HIS A 35 -5.73 -5.09 -12.56
N ALA A 36 -4.58 -4.56 -12.13
CA ALA A 36 -4.17 -4.60 -10.74
C ALA A 36 -3.22 -3.44 -10.42
N VAL A 37 -3.07 -3.16 -9.14
CA VAL A 37 -2.07 -2.24 -8.61
C VAL A 37 -1.24 -3.02 -7.62
N ASP A 38 0.09 -2.92 -7.68
CA ASP A 38 0.94 -3.37 -6.58
C ASP A 38 1.50 -2.15 -5.86
N TYR A 39 1.62 -2.23 -4.55
CA TYR A 39 2.33 -1.25 -3.73
C TYR A 39 3.63 -1.83 -3.21
N LEU A 40 4.70 -1.05 -3.28
CA LEU A 40 5.90 -1.31 -2.50
C LEU A 40 5.67 -0.75 -1.10
N ILE A 41 5.61 -1.63 -0.11
CA ILE A 41 5.35 -1.27 1.29
C ILE A 41 6.62 -1.42 2.13
N GLU A 42 6.74 -0.58 3.15
CA GLU A 42 7.75 -0.65 4.20
C GLU A 42 7.07 -0.57 5.56
N PRO A 43 7.25 -1.52 6.49
CA PRO A 43 6.61 -1.46 7.79
C PRO A 43 7.12 -0.25 8.60
N THR A 44 6.23 0.40 9.33
CA THR A 44 6.59 1.56 10.17
C THR A 44 7.44 1.16 11.37
N ALA A 45 7.33 -0.09 11.81
CA ALA A 45 8.19 -0.71 12.80
C ALA A 45 8.93 -1.90 12.19
N GLY A 46 10.27 -1.87 12.24
CA GLY A 46 11.13 -2.91 11.68
C GLY A 46 11.87 -2.46 10.43
N LYS A 47 12.28 -3.42 9.59
CA LYS A 47 13.02 -3.18 8.35
C LYS A 47 12.55 -4.15 7.27
N GLY A 48 12.65 -3.72 6.02
CA GLY A 48 12.35 -4.54 4.84
C GLY A 48 11.34 -3.86 3.94
N LYS A 49 11.34 -4.23 2.66
CA LYS A 49 10.34 -3.76 1.69
C LYS A 49 9.78 -4.95 0.95
N ALA A 50 8.50 -4.91 0.65
CA ALA A 50 7.82 -5.95 -0.09
C ALA A 50 6.85 -5.33 -1.10
N TRP A 51 6.74 -5.95 -2.27
CA TRP A 51 5.63 -5.68 -3.17
C TRP A 51 4.43 -6.50 -2.70
N ILE A 52 3.28 -5.84 -2.61
CA ILE A 52 2.02 -6.47 -2.26
C ILE A 52 0.93 -6.01 -3.23
N ASP A 53 -0.02 -6.88 -3.51
CA ASP A 53 -1.21 -6.53 -4.27
C ASP A 53 -2.02 -5.46 -3.51
N GLY A 54 -2.49 -4.45 -4.23
CA GLY A 54 -3.19 -3.29 -3.70
C GLY A 54 -4.50 -3.63 -3.01
N ASP A 55 -5.17 -4.71 -3.41
CA ASP A 55 -6.40 -5.18 -2.74
C ASP A 55 -6.15 -5.65 -1.30
N HIS A 56 -4.88 -5.89 -0.94
CA HIS A 56 -4.46 -6.25 0.41
C HIS A 56 -3.97 -5.04 1.24
N VAL A 57 -4.06 -3.82 0.70
CA VAL A 57 -3.60 -2.60 1.36
C VAL A 57 -4.76 -1.63 1.55
N ARG A 58 -5.07 -1.30 2.80
CA ARG A 58 -6.00 -0.22 3.12
C ARG A 58 -5.23 1.06 3.41
N ILE A 59 -5.39 2.09 2.57
CA ILE A 59 -4.70 3.37 2.76
C ILE A 59 -5.47 4.24 3.76
N VAL A 60 -4.77 4.69 4.80
CA VAL A 60 -5.37 5.46 5.90
C VAL A 60 -5.74 6.87 5.41
N GLY A 61 -6.94 7.33 5.79
CA GLY A 61 -7.41 8.68 5.44
C GLY A 61 -7.84 8.85 3.98
N TRP A 62 -7.90 7.76 3.21
CA TRP A 62 -8.69 7.71 1.98
C TRP A 62 -10.06 7.11 2.30
N SER A 63 -11.08 7.95 2.16
CA SER A 63 -12.47 7.51 2.02
C SER A 63 -12.78 7.52 0.53
N GLU A 64 -13.52 6.51 0.07
CA GLU A 64 -14.19 6.55 -1.23
C GLU A 64 -15.11 7.77 -1.37
#